data_AF-A0A838FBP1-F1
#
_entry.id   AF-A0A838FBP1-F1
#
_cell.length_a   1.000
_cell.length_b   1.000
_cell.length_c   1.000
_cell.angle_alpha   90.00
_cell.angle_beta   90.00
_cell.angle_gamma   90.00
#
_symmetry.space_group_name_H-M   'P 1'
#
loop_
_entity.id
_entity.type
_entity.pdbx_description
1 polymer ?
#
loop_
_entity_poly.entity_id
_entity_poly.type
_entity_poly.pdbx_seq_one_letter_code
_entity_poly.pdbx_strand_id
1 'polypeptide(L)'
;NYFSEYKLLGDATANLHRSYGFLIGAIFSGVVGTGFYPLMGNRVWCRFGCPLAAYLGMVQRFKSRFRITTNGGQCISCGNCSTYCEMGIDVRAYAQRGENIVRSSCVGCGICAAVCPRGVLRLENGPEKGRIDANPIFFKDNHVHVQS
;
A
#
# COMPACT_ATOMS: atom_id res chain seq x y z
N ASN A 1 -4.40 -22.97 -61.28
CA ASN A 1 -4.04 -23.77 -60.09
C ASN A 1 -2.85 -23.24 -59.30
N TYR A 2 -1.86 -22.56 -59.92
CA TYR A 2 -0.75 -21.93 -59.18
C TYR A 2 -1.19 -20.85 -58.17
N PHE A 3 -2.30 -20.13 -58.46
CA PHE A 3 -2.76 -19.02 -57.63
C PHE A 3 -3.35 -19.45 -56.27
N SER A 4 -4.00 -20.62 -56.24
CA SER A 4 -4.60 -21.17 -55.00
C SER A 4 -3.54 -21.82 -54.12
N GLU A 5 -2.50 -22.39 -54.73
CA GLU A 5 -1.43 -23.09 -54.02
C GLU A 5 -0.51 -22.13 -53.26
N TYR A 6 -0.16 -20.98 -53.86
CA TYR A 6 0.61 -19.96 -53.14
C TYR A 6 -0.20 -19.33 -51.99
N LYS A 7 -1.53 -19.23 -52.12
CA LYS A 7 -2.39 -18.63 -51.08
C LYS A 7 -2.50 -19.56 -49.87
N LEU A 8 -2.62 -20.86 -50.12
CA LEU A 8 -2.59 -21.89 -49.10
C LEU A 8 -1.24 -21.93 -48.35
N LEU A 9 -0.13 -21.87 -49.10
CA LEU A 9 1.23 -21.79 -48.52
C LEU A 9 1.43 -20.50 -47.73
N GLY A 10 0.94 -19.35 -48.23
CA GLY A 10 0.99 -18.06 -47.54
C GLY A 10 0.23 -18.05 -46.23
N ASP A 11 -1.01 -18.55 -46.22
CA ASP A 11 -1.85 -18.64 -45.01
C ASP A 11 -1.26 -19.63 -44.00
N ALA A 12 -0.72 -20.77 -44.44
CA ALA A 12 -0.03 -21.72 -43.57
C ALA A 12 1.21 -21.09 -42.90
N THR A 13 2.01 -20.34 -43.68
CA THR A 13 3.22 -19.68 -43.17
C THR A 13 2.86 -18.55 -42.20
N ALA A 14 1.82 -17.76 -42.48
CA ALA A 14 1.35 -16.70 -41.60
C ALA A 14 0.82 -17.24 -40.25
N ASN A 15 0.07 -18.35 -40.29
CA ASN A 15 -0.42 -19.02 -39.09
C ASN A 15 0.73 -19.62 -38.27
N LEU A 16 1.73 -20.22 -38.93
CA LEU A 16 2.93 -20.73 -38.28
C LEU A 16 3.72 -19.61 -37.58
N HIS A 17 3.97 -18.49 -38.26
CA HIS A 17 4.65 -17.33 -37.66
C HIS A 17 3.88 -16.75 -36.47
N ARG A 18 2.55 -16.68 -36.55
CA ARG A 18 1.71 -16.17 -35.46
C ARG A 18 1.73 -17.08 -34.24
N SER A 19 1.57 -18.39 -34.44
CA SER A 19 1.62 -19.37 -33.35
C SER A 19 3.02 -19.47 -32.74
N TYR A 20 4.07 -19.46 -33.57
CA TYR A 20 5.46 -19.46 -33.12
C TYR A 20 5.81 -18.19 -32.33
N GLY A 21 5.41 -17.02 -32.82
CA GLY A 21 5.60 -15.75 -32.13
C GLY A 21 4.84 -15.68 -30.80
N PHE A 22 3.61 -16.21 -30.74
CA PHE A 22 2.86 -16.31 -29.48
C PHE A 22 3.50 -17.30 -28.49
N LEU A 23 3.94 -18.47 -28.96
CA LEU A 23 4.61 -19.48 -28.14
C LEU A 23 5.91 -18.92 -27.54
N ILE A 24 6.73 -18.27 -28.37
CA ILE A 24 7.97 -17.63 -27.94
C ILE A 24 7.69 -16.49 -26.98
N GLY A 25 6.72 -15.63 -27.28
CA GLY A 25 6.33 -14.53 -26.40
C GLY A 25 5.85 -15.03 -25.04
N ALA A 26 5.06 -16.11 -25.00
CA ALA A 26 4.60 -16.75 -23.78
C ALA A 26 5.76 -17.40 -22.98
N ILE A 27 6.69 -18.05 -23.67
CA ILE A 27 7.88 -18.64 -23.03
C ILE A 27 8.80 -17.56 -22.48
N PHE A 28 9.12 -16.51 -23.23
CA PHE A 28 9.99 -15.43 -22.74
C PHE A 28 9.32 -14.63 -21.61
N SER A 29 8.03 -14.30 -21.72
CA SER A 29 7.31 -13.64 -20.61
C SER A 29 7.23 -14.52 -19.36
N GLY A 30 7.05 -15.84 -19.53
CA GLY A 30 7.07 -16.80 -18.43
C GLY A 30 8.46 -17.01 -17.82
N VAL A 31 9.50 -17.24 -18.63
CA VAL A 31 10.87 -17.49 -18.16
C VAL A 31 11.51 -16.23 -17.61
N VAL A 32 11.31 -15.07 -18.23
CA VAL A 32 11.79 -13.79 -17.65
C VAL A 32 10.97 -13.45 -16.42
N GLY A 33 9.64 -13.64 -16.41
CA GLY A 33 8.81 -13.36 -15.24
C GLY A 33 9.11 -14.28 -14.04
N THR A 34 9.15 -15.59 -14.26
CA THR A 34 9.38 -16.61 -13.23
C THR A 34 10.86 -16.82 -12.92
N GLY A 35 11.77 -16.64 -13.88
CA GLY A 35 13.21 -16.75 -13.68
C GLY A 35 13.84 -15.53 -13.00
N PHE A 36 13.21 -14.35 -13.10
CA PHE A 36 13.60 -13.16 -12.33
C PHE A 36 13.03 -13.17 -10.89
N TYR A 37 12.05 -14.05 -10.64
CA TYR A 37 11.40 -14.27 -9.34
C TYR A 37 12.36 -14.73 -8.21
N PRO A 38 13.29 -15.68 -8.42
CA PRO A 38 14.26 -16.07 -7.39
C PRO A 38 15.40 -15.05 -7.19
N LEU A 39 15.70 -14.20 -8.18
CA LEU A 39 16.81 -13.25 -8.11
C LEU A 39 16.47 -11.97 -7.32
N MET A 40 15.21 -11.55 -7.33
CA MET A 40 14.75 -10.37 -6.57
C MET A 40 14.22 -10.69 -5.16
N GLY A 41 14.29 -11.95 -4.73
CA GLY A 41 13.92 -12.39 -3.38
C GLY A 41 12.41 -12.57 -3.16
N ASN A 42 12.07 -13.48 -2.25
CA ASN A 42 10.72 -14.02 -2.00
C ASN A 42 9.60 -13.01 -1.66
N ARG A 43 9.86 -11.71 -1.59
CA ARG A 43 8.85 -10.69 -1.21
C ARG A 43 8.57 -9.62 -2.27
N VAL A 44 9.37 -9.51 -3.32
CA VAL A 44 9.18 -8.45 -4.33
C VAL A 44 7.91 -8.66 -5.15
N TRP A 45 7.62 -9.90 -5.55
CA TRP A 45 6.37 -10.20 -6.23
C TRP A 45 5.15 -9.96 -5.34
N CYS A 46 5.20 -10.35 -4.07
CA CYS A 46 4.12 -10.10 -3.11
C CYS A 46 3.86 -8.60 -2.90
N ARG A 47 4.90 -7.74 -3.00
CA ARG A 47 4.81 -6.29 -2.80
C ARG A 47 4.35 -5.54 -4.05
N PHE A 48 4.79 -5.96 -5.23
CA PHE A 48 4.65 -5.18 -6.48
C PHE A 48 3.91 -5.92 -7.61
N GLY A 49 3.98 -7.24 -7.66
CA GLY A 49 3.39 -8.06 -8.74
C GLY A 49 2.06 -8.71 -8.38
N CYS A 50 1.75 -8.88 -7.08
CA CYS A 50 0.55 -9.57 -6.64
C CYS A 50 -0.69 -8.66 -6.77
N PRO A 51 -1.63 -8.95 -7.67
CA PRO A 51 -2.84 -8.14 -7.83
C PRO A 51 -3.71 -8.13 -6.56
N LEU A 52 -3.60 -9.17 -5.71
CA LEU A 52 -4.27 -9.22 -4.42
C LEU A 52 -3.73 -8.17 -3.44
N ALA A 53 -2.42 -7.89 -3.44
CA ALA A 53 -1.83 -6.85 -2.60
C ALA A 53 -2.29 -5.45 -3.03
N ALA A 54 -2.41 -5.22 -4.34
CA ALA A 54 -2.96 -3.98 -4.89
C ALA A 54 -4.45 -3.80 -4.52
N TYR A 55 -5.23 -4.87 -4.63
CA TYR A 55 -6.65 -4.88 -4.27
C TYR A 55 -6.86 -4.60 -2.78
N LEU A 56 -6.15 -5.31 -1.89
CA LEU A 56 -6.23 -5.09 -0.45
C LEU A 56 -5.75 -3.69 -0.05
N GLY A 57 -4.68 -3.17 -0.66
CA GLY A 57 -4.21 -1.81 -0.41
C GLY A 57 -5.25 -0.75 -0.80
N MET A 58 -5.98 -0.97 -1.90
CA MET A 58 -7.05 -0.08 -2.34
C MET A 58 -8.29 -0.18 -1.43
N VAL A 59 -8.75 -1.39 -1.10
CA VAL A 59 -9.90 -1.58 -0.21
C VAL A 59 -9.62 -0.99 1.18
N GLN A 60 -8.41 -1.20 1.71
CA GLN A 60 -8.01 -0.65 3.01
C GLN A 60 -7.97 0.89 2.98
N ARG A 61 -7.55 1.52 1.87
CA ARG A 61 -7.60 3.00 1.71
C ARG A 61 -9.03 3.54 1.84
N PHE A 62 -10.00 2.86 1.25
CA PHE A 62 -11.37 3.37 1.12
C PHE A 62 -12.30 2.94 2.25
N LYS A 63 -12.06 1.79 2.89
CA LYS A 63 -12.91 1.22 3.95
C LYS A 63 -12.28 1.27 5.35
N SER A 64 -11.04 1.78 5.51
CA SER A 64 -10.43 1.87 6.84
C SER A 64 -11.10 2.95 7.69
N ARG A 65 -11.64 2.50 8.81
CA ARG A 65 -12.24 3.35 9.86
C ARG A 65 -11.22 3.83 10.89
N PHE A 66 -9.98 3.34 10.78
CA PHE A 66 -8.90 3.58 11.72
C PHE A 66 -8.24 4.94 11.47
N ARG A 67 -8.16 5.78 12.51
CA ARG A 67 -7.33 7.01 12.52
C ARG A 67 -6.50 7.05 13.79
N ILE A 68 -5.25 7.52 13.66
CA ILE A 68 -4.40 7.79 14.81
C ILE A 68 -4.48 9.29 15.08
N THR A 69 -5.07 9.62 16.22
CA THR A 69 -5.16 10.98 16.74
C THR A 69 -3.95 11.28 17.61
N THR A 70 -3.51 12.53 17.61
CA THR A 70 -2.28 12.94 18.28
C THR A 70 -2.52 14.12 19.20
N ASN A 71 -2.00 14.07 20.42
CA ASN A 71 -1.94 15.21 21.32
C ASN A 71 -0.54 15.82 21.34
N GLY A 72 -0.30 16.83 20.48
CA GLY A 72 1.04 17.40 20.33
C GLY A 72 1.62 18.05 21.59
N GLY A 73 0.77 18.47 22.54
CA GLY A 73 1.21 19.12 23.78
C GLY A 73 1.98 18.21 24.75
N GLN A 74 1.90 16.89 24.59
CA GLN A 74 2.51 15.92 25.52
C GLN A 74 3.68 15.14 24.90
N CYS A 75 4.04 15.42 23.65
CA CYS A 75 5.11 14.72 22.93
C CYS A 75 6.50 15.15 23.40
N ILE A 76 7.33 14.20 23.84
CA ILE A 76 8.75 14.42 24.21
C ILE A 76 9.75 14.02 23.13
N SER A 77 9.28 13.77 21.90
CA SER A 77 10.16 13.48 20.75
C SER A 77 11.06 12.23 20.91
N CYS A 78 10.68 11.26 21.74
CA CYS A 78 11.47 10.04 22.01
C CYS A 78 11.68 9.11 20.79
N GLY A 79 10.83 9.19 19.76
CA GLY A 79 11.03 8.47 18.49
C GLY A 79 10.58 7.00 18.45
N ASN A 80 10.27 6.36 19.58
CA ASN A 80 9.85 4.96 19.63
C ASN A 80 8.70 4.63 18.66
N CYS A 81 7.73 5.53 18.53
CA CYS A 81 6.59 5.35 17.61
C CYS A 81 7.00 5.20 16.13
N SER A 82 8.13 5.80 15.72
CA SER A 82 8.63 5.72 14.33
C SER A 82 9.54 4.51 14.13
N THR A 83 10.34 4.17 15.15
CA THR A 83 11.24 3.00 15.13
C THR A 83 10.48 1.67 15.02
N TYR A 84 9.35 1.54 15.74
CA TYR A 84 8.53 0.32 15.69
C TYR A 84 7.48 0.32 14.57
N CYS A 85 7.47 1.35 13.70
CA CYS A 85 6.52 1.40 12.60
C CYS A 85 7.00 0.52 11.45
N GLU A 86 6.38 -0.65 11.28
CA GLU A 86 6.64 -1.57 10.15
C GLU A 86 6.37 -0.92 8.79
N MET A 87 5.50 0.10 8.77
CA MET A 87 5.17 0.86 7.57
C MET A 87 6.16 1.99 7.26
N GLY A 88 7.17 2.21 8.11
CA GLY A 88 8.22 3.23 7.91
C GLY A 88 7.71 4.67 7.97
N ILE A 89 6.64 4.93 8.71
CA ILE A 89 6.05 6.27 8.84
C ILE A 89 6.77 7.02 9.98
N ASP A 90 7.20 8.26 9.73
CA ASP A 90 7.71 9.15 10.79
C ASP A 90 6.57 9.70 11.65
N VAL A 91 6.05 8.86 12.54
CA VAL A 91 4.95 9.19 13.46
C VAL A 91 5.37 10.27 14.46
N ARG A 92 6.66 10.37 14.80
CA ARG A 92 7.17 11.38 15.74
C ARG A 92 6.94 12.79 15.21
N ALA A 93 7.23 13.02 13.93
CA ALA A 93 7.02 14.34 13.32
C ALA A 93 5.54 14.75 13.32
N TYR A 94 4.61 13.82 13.08
CA TYR A 94 3.17 14.08 13.21
C TYR A 94 2.76 14.43 14.63
N ALA A 95 3.26 13.66 15.61
CA ALA A 95 2.98 13.91 17.02
C ALA A 95 3.51 15.27 17.48
N GLN A 96 4.69 15.71 17.00
CA GLN A 96 5.22 17.05 17.31
C GLN A 96 4.37 18.18 16.73
N ARG A 97 3.79 17.98 15.54
CA ARG A 97 2.90 18.96 14.89
C ARG A 97 1.46 18.92 15.40
N GLY A 98 1.09 17.90 16.18
CA GLY A 98 -0.30 17.69 16.61
C GLY A 98 -1.24 17.27 15.47
N GLU A 99 -0.69 16.83 14.34
CA GLU A 99 -1.47 16.42 13.17
C GLU A 99 -1.92 14.97 13.27
N ASN A 100 -3.19 14.70 12.99
CA ASN A 100 -3.73 13.35 12.91
C ASN A 100 -3.06 12.56 11.77
N ILE A 101 -2.68 11.30 12.01
CA ILE A 101 -2.06 10.46 10.99
C ILE A 101 -3.15 9.74 10.20
N VAL A 102 -3.39 10.22 8.98
CA VAL A 102 -4.53 9.76 8.18
C VAL A 102 -4.12 9.44 6.72
N ARG A 103 -3.23 8.45 6.59
CA ARG A 103 -2.59 8.08 5.30
C ARG A 103 -2.89 6.62 4.90
N SER A 104 -2.91 6.33 3.59
CA SER A 104 -3.01 4.97 3.03
C SER A 104 -1.98 4.00 3.56
N SER A 105 -0.78 4.50 3.85
CA SER A 105 0.35 3.68 4.29
C SER A 105 0.19 3.22 5.73
N CYS A 106 -0.66 3.89 6.53
CA CYS A 106 -0.95 3.45 7.88
C CYS A 106 -2.02 2.37 7.83
N VAL A 107 -1.66 1.15 8.21
CA VAL A 107 -2.59 0.02 8.29
C VAL A 107 -3.46 0.05 9.56
N GLY A 108 -3.19 0.97 10.49
CA GLY A 108 -3.95 1.09 11.74
C GLY A 108 -3.59 0.03 12.79
N CYS A 109 -2.38 -0.52 12.77
CA CYS A 109 -1.95 -1.58 13.71
C CYS A 109 -1.87 -1.12 15.18
N GLY A 110 -1.81 0.19 15.45
CA GLY A 110 -1.83 0.74 16.81
C GLY A 110 -0.53 0.57 17.62
N ILE A 111 0.52 -0.06 17.08
CA ILE A 111 1.80 -0.27 17.78
C ILE A 111 2.40 1.03 18.32
N CYS A 112 2.24 2.13 17.57
CA CYS A 112 2.72 3.45 17.93
C CYS A 112 2.03 4.02 19.18
N ALA A 113 0.75 3.71 19.40
CA ALA A 113 0.02 4.11 20.59
C ALA A 113 0.44 3.27 21.81
N ALA A 114 0.63 1.95 21.60
CA ALA A 114 1.05 1.04 22.67
C ALA A 114 2.48 1.32 23.19
N VAL A 115 3.41 1.67 22.30
CA VAL A 115 4.81 1.93 22.68
C VAL A 115 5.08 3.35 23.20
N CYS A 116 4.09 4.24 23.15
CA CYS A 116 4.27 5.62 23.56
C CYS A 116 4.26 5.72 25.10
N PRO A 117 5.39 6.09 25.75
CA PRO A 117 5.46 6.14 27.21
C PRO A 117 4.59 7.26 27.81
N ARG A 118 4.17 8.23 27.00
CA ARG A 118 3.35 9.39 27.41
C ARG A 118 1.88 9.25 26.99
N GLY A 119 1.50 8.22 26.23
CA GLY A 119 0.12 8.07 25.76
C GLY A 119 -0.37 9.17 24.81
N VAL A 120 0.54 9.81 24.08
CA VAL A 120 0.25 10.94 23.16
C VAL A 120 -0.63 10.54 21.97
N LEU A 121 -0.55 9.26 21.58
CA LEU A 121 -1.17 8.71 20.38
C LEU A 121 -2.31 7.80 20.79
N ARG A 122 -3.46 7.92 20.13
CA ARG A 122 -4.62 7.05 20.36
C ARG A 122 -5.15 6.50 19.05
N LEU A 123 -5.48 5.21 19.05
CA LEU A 123 -6.15 4.57 17.93
C LEU A 123 -7.66 4.76 18.09
N GLU A 124 -8.26 5.51 17.17
CA GLU A 124 -9.68 5.81 17.18
C GLU A 124 -10.36 5.20 15.95
N ASN A 125 -11.51 4.57 16.17
CA ASN A 125 -12.38 4.09 15.09
C ASN A 125 -13.45 5.14 14.80
N GLY A 126 -13.32 5.83 13.66
CA GLY A 126 -14.15 6.96 13.28
C GLY A 126 -14.97 6.76 12.01
N PRO A 127 -15.97 7.63 11.76
CA PRO A 127 -16.59 7.74 10.44
C PRO A 127 -15.61 8.17 9.35
N GLU A 128 -15.84 7.70 8.12
CA GLU A 128 -15.02 8.03 6.93
C GLU A 128 -15.15 9.49 6.49
N LYS A 129 -16.24 10.16 6.88
CA LYS A 129 -16.55 11.55 6.56
C LYS A 129 -15.74 12.50 7.46
N GLY A 130 -14.97 13.43 6.87
CA GLY A 130 -14.09 14.37 7.61
C GLY A 130 -12.70 13.82 7.96
N ARG A 131 -12.29 12.72 7.31
CA ARG A 131 -11.06 11.99 7.65
C ARG A 131 -9.76 12.78 7.36
N ILE A 132 -9.78 13.75 6.44
CA ILE A 132 -8.58 14.49 5.97
C ILE A 132 -8.46 15.86 6.66
N ASP A 133 -9.34 16.16 7.62
CA ASP A 133 -9.35 17.47 8.28
C ASP A 133 -8.08 17.63 9.15
N ALA A 134 -7.35 18.72 8.90
CA ALA A 134 -6.06 19.01 9.52
C ALA A 134 -6.16 19.50 10.97
N ASN A 135 -7.37 19.60 11.53
CA ASN A 135 -7.56 20.16 12.86
C ASN A 135 -7.00 19.19 13.92
N PRO A 136 -6.08 19.67 14.78
CA PRO A 136 -5.54 18.87 15.87
C PRO A 136 -6.67 18.53 16.85
N ILE A 137 -6.87 17.23 17.08
CA ILE A 137 -7.85 16.73 18.05
C ILE A 137 -7.10 16.47 19.35
N PHE A 138 -7.40 17.27 20.38
CA PHE A 138 -6.76 17.13 21.69
C PHE A 138 -7.63 16.28 22.64
N PHE A 139 -6.95 15.42 23.39
CA PHE A 139 -7.55 14.64 24.47
C PHE A 139 -7.34 15.38 25.78
N LYS A 140 -8.40 16.00 26.29
CA LYS A 140 -8.49 16.41 27.69
C LYS A 140 -9.74 15.72 28.23
N ASP A 141 -9.55 14.80 29.17
CA ASP A 141 -10.61 14.09 29.90
C ASP A 141 -11.58 13.24 29.05
N ASN A 142 -11.13 12.14 28.42
CA ASN A 142 -11.95 11.17 27.66
C ASN A 142 -12.93 11.71 26.59
N HIS A 143 -13.00 13.04 26.41
CA HIS A 143 -13.82 13.75 25.45
C HIS A 143 -12.93 14.27 24.31
N VAL A 144 -13.43 14.11 23.08
CA VAL A 144 -12.75 14.49 21.85
C VAL A 144 -13.06 15.97 21.58
N HIS A 145 -12.10 16.87 21.82
CA HIS A 145 -12.27 18.29 21.51
C HIS A 145 -11.63 18.61 20.16
N VAL A 146 -12.46 19.06 19.21
CA VAL A 146 -12.00 19.61 17.92
C VAL A 146 -11.81 21.10 18.12
N GLN A 147 -10.59 21.61 17.98
CA GLN A 147 -10.34 23.04 17.99
C GLN A 147 -10.71 23.61 16.61
N SER A 148 -11.73 24.46 16.57
CA SER A 148 -12.22 25.21 15.40
C SER A 148 -11.40 26.47 15.16
#